data_AF-A0A0P9Y973-F1
#
_entry.id   AF-A0A0P9Y973-F1
#
_cell.length_a   1.000
_cell.length_b   1.000
_cell.length_c   1.000
_cell.angle_alpha   90.00
_cell.angle_beta   90.00
_cell.angle_gamma   90.00
#
_symmetry.space_group_name_H-M   'P 1'
#
loop_
_entity.id
_entity.type
_entity.pdbx_description
1 polymer ?
#
loop_
_entity_poly.entity_id
_entity_poly.type
_entity_poly.pdbx_seq_one_letter_code
_entity_poly.pdbx_strand_id
1 'polypeptide(L)'
;MPLPITPKHEETLRLLRRGNPAMANLSAAIDKAFDVSACENPELARLILDVLCLRFITGDPTARPALIAQINHFGTLKCLSRSQVHAFTSAIADIV
;
A
#
# COMPACT_ATOMS: atom_id res chain seq x y z
N MET A 1 -13.48 -7.00 -8.26
CA MET A 1 -12.70 -8.24 -8.04
C MET A 1 -11.30 -7.84 -7.62
N PRO A 2 -10.65 -8.52 -6.66
CA PRO A 2 -9.28 -8.20 -6.26
C PRO A 2 -8.29 -8.50 -7.39
N LEU A 3 -7.17 -7.78 -7.44
CA LEU A 3 -6.08 -8.08 -8.36
C LEU A 3 -5.53 -9.50 -8.11
N PRO A 4 -5.20 -10.27 -9.16
CA PRO A 4 -4.48 -11.52 -8.97
C PRO A 4 -3.15 -11.26 -8.27
N ILE A 5 -2.83 -12.07 -7.27
CA ILE A 5 -1.53 -12.02 -6.58
C ILE A 5 -0.48 -12.47 -7.59
N THR A 6 0.45 -11.58 -7.93
CA THR A 6 1.57 -11.91 -8.80
C THR A 6 2.73 -12.46 -7.97
N PRO A 7 3.61 -13.29 -8.54
CA PRO A 7 4.80 -13.79 -7.82
C PRO A 7 5.67 -12.68 -7.23
N LYS A 8 5.76 -11.54 -7.94
CA LYS A 8 6.48 -10.36 -7.47
C LYS A 8 5.85 -9.77 -6.21
N HIS A 9 4.53 -9.60 -6.20
CA HIS A 9 3.82 -9.05 -5.05
C HIS A 9 3.86 -10.02 -3.86
N GLU A 10 3.76 -11.33 -4.11
CA GLU A 10 3.93 -12.35 -3.07
C GLU A 10 5.31 -12.27 -2.40
N GLU A 11 6.37 -12.11 -3.19
CA GLU A 11 7.73 -11.93 -2.66
C GLU A 11 7.85 -10.62 -1.88
N THR A 12 7.27 -9.51 -2.36
CA THR A 12 7.20 -8.25 -1.58
C THR A 12 6.55 -8.50 -0.22
N LEU A 13 5.40 -9.17 -0.16
CA LEU A 13 4.72 -9.48 1.10
C LEU A 13 5.57 -10.39 2.01
N ARG A 14 6.40 -11.28 1.48
CA ARG A 14 7.33 -12.10 2.28
C ARG A 14 8.45 -11.25 2.87
N LEU A 15 9.05 -10.35 2.08
CA LEU A 15 10.07 -9.42 2.55
C LEU A 15 9.53 -8.48 3.64
N LEU A 16 8.34 -7.91 3.41
CA LEU A 16 7.67 -7.07 4.39
C LEU A 16 7.38 -7.85 5.68
N ARG A 17 6.84 -9.09 5.59
CA ARG A 17 6.60 -9.91 6.79
C ARG A 17 7.86 -10.18 7.61
N ARG A 18 9.02 -10.29 6.95
CA ARG A 18 10.30 -10.51 7.63
C ARG A 18 10.85 -9.24 8.28
N GLY A 19 10.69 -8.08 7.64
CA GLY A 19 11.26 -6.81 8.12
C GLY A 19 10.32 -5.99 9.00
N ASN A 20 9.04 -5.92 8.65
CA ASN A 20 8.01 -5.17 9.36
C ASN A 20 6.61 -5.81 9.13
N PRO A 21 6.15 -6.72 10.01
CA PRO A 21 4.86 -7.40 9.87
C PRO A 21 3.67 -6.44 9.81
N ALA A 22 3.74 -5.29 10.48
CA ALA A 22 2.66 -4.29 10.45
C ALA A 22 2.50 -3.70 9.04
N MET A 23 3.61 -3.39 8.36
CA MET A 23 3.59 -2.92 6.98
C MET A 23 3.05 -3.99 6.02
N ALA A 24 3.39 -5.26 6.23
CA ALA A 24 2.85 -6.36 5.41
C ALA A 24 1.33 -6.49 5.55
N ASN A 25 0.83 -6.44 6.78
CA ASN A 25 -0.61 -6.50 7.06
C ASN A 25 -1.34 -5.29 6.46
N LEU A 26 -0.74 -4.10 6.55
CA LEU A 26 -1.29 -2.89 5.95
C LEU A 26 -1.36 -2.99 4.42
N SER A 27 -0.29 -3.45 3.76
CA SER A 27 -0.27 -3.66 2.31
C SER A 27 -1.38 -4.62 1.87
N ALA A 28 -1.50 -5.77 2.53
CA ALA A 28 -2.57 -6.74 2.24
C ALA A 28 -3.98 -6.17 2.50
N ALA A 29 -4.15 -5.33 3.52
CA ALA A 29 -5.42 -4.67 3.83
C ALA A 29 -5.81 -3.64 2.75
N ILE A 30 -4.82 -2.88 2.24
CA ILE A 30 -5.03 -1.94 1.12
C ILE A 30 -5.45 -2.71 -0.12
N ASP A 31 -4.72 -3.77 -0.51
CA ASP A 31 -5.06 -4.56 -1.71
C ASP A 31 -6.47 -5.16 -1.65
N LYS A 32 -6.91 -5.59 -0.45
CA LYS A 32 -8.28 -6.10 -0.25
C LYS A 32 -9.34 -5.01 -0.36
N ALA A 33 -9.02 -3.79 0.06
CA ALA A 33 -9.92 -2.64 0.06
C ALA A 33 -9.96 -1.91 -1.29
N PHE A 34 -8.94 -2.09 -2.13
CA PHE A 34 -8.72 -1.32 -3.34
C PHE A 34 -9.75 -1.65 -4.43
N ASP A 35 -10.48 -0.63 -4.87
CA ASP A 35 -11.38 -0.73 -6.02
C ASP A 35 -10.60 -0.59 -7.34
N VAL A 36 -10.31 -1.74 -7.93
CA VAL A 36 -9.59 -1.85 -9.20
C VAL A 36 -10.35 -1.24 -10.38
N SER A 37 -11.68 -1.08 -10.29
CA SER A 37 -12.48 -0.52 -11.39
C SER A 37 -12.31 0.99 -11.54
N ALA A 38 -11.87 1.65 -10.47
CA ALA A 38 -11.65 3.09 -10.43
C ALA A 38 -10.22 3.50 -10.86
N CYS A 39 -9.36 2.53 -11.20
CA CYS A 39 -7.96 2.77 -11.56
C CYS A 39 -7.67 2.20 -12.96
N GLU A 40 -7.08 3.02 -13.84
CA GLU A 40 -6.72 2.60 -15.20
C GLU A 40 -5.70 1.47 -15.22
N ASN A 41 -4.74 1.49 -14.29
CA ASN A 41 -3.71 0.46 -14.17
C ASN A 41 -3.51 0.06 -12.70
N PRO A 42 -4.37 -0.84 -12.19
CA PRO A 42 -4.31 -1.28 -10.79
C PRO A 42 -3.01 -2.05 -10.48
N GLU A 43 -2.42 -2.71 -11.48
CA GLU A 43 -1.16 -3.44 -11.33
C GLU A 43 0.02 -2.49 -11.06
N LEU A 44 0.07 -1.38 -11.80
CA LEU A 44 1.05 -0.33 -11.58
C LEU A 44 0.84 0.36 -10.24
N ALA A 45 -0.43 0.63 -9.86
CA ALA A 45 -0.77 1.19 -8.55
C ALA A 45 -0.24 0.32 -7.41
N ARG A 46 -0.44 -1.01 -7.49
CA ARG A 46 0.10 -1.96 -6.52
C ARG A 46 1.63 -2.00 -6.54
N LEU A 47 2.26 -1.94 -7.70
CA LEU A 47 3.73 -1.91 -7.79
C LEU A 47 4.33 -0.67 -7.13
N ILE A 48 3.70 0.50 -7.29
CA ILE A 48 4.12 1.74 -6.61
C ILE A 48 4.02 1.55 -5.09
N LEU A 49 2.92 0.96 -4.61
CA LEU A 49 2.74 0.67 -3.18
C LEU A 49 3.82 -0.26 -2.64
N ASP A 50 4.07 -1.39 -3.33
CA ASP A 50 5.10 -2.37 -2.98
C ASP A 50 6.48 -1.70 -2.83
N VAL A 51 6.87 -0.86 -3.79
CA VAL A 51 8.16 -0.15 -3.77
C VAL A 51 8.23 0.82 -2.58
N LEU A 52 7.17 1.56 -2.31
CA LEU A 52 7.13 2.49 -1.18
C LEU A 52 7.19 1.77 0.17
N CYS A 53 6.49 0.64 0.31
CA CYS A 53 6.57 -0.20 1.51
C CYS A 53 7.98 -0.79 1.71
N LEU A 54 8.63 -1.24 0.63
CA LEU A 54 10.02 -1.73 0.70
C LEU A 54 10.99 -0.61 1.11
N ARG A 55 10.87 0.59 0.51
CA ARG A 55 11.69 1.74 0.88
C ARG A 55 11.49 2.12 2.35
N PHE A 56 10.26 2.05 2.85
CA PHE A 56 9.94 2.30 4.24
C PHE A 56 10.71 1.36 5.18
N ILE A 57 10.68 0.04 4.92
CA ILE A 57 11.37 -0.92 5.79
C ILE A 57 12.91 -0.83 5.69
N THR A 58 13.44 -0.26 4.60
CA THR A 58 14.87 0.05 4.48
C THR A 58 15.29 1.34 5.17
N GLY A 59 14.36 2.04 5.83
CA GLY A 59 14.64 3.27 6.59
C GLY A 59 14.72 4.54 5.74
N ASP A 60 14.19 4.54 4.52
CA ASP A 60 14.16 5.73 3.68
C ASP A 60 13.22 6.79 4.29
N PRO A 61 13.75 7.97 4.68
CA PRO A 61 12.96 8.99 5.36
C PRO A 61 11.86 9.60 4.46
N THR A 62 11.99 9.47 3.14
CA THR A 62 11.01 9.97 2.18
C THR A 62 9.86 8.98 1.91
N ALA A 63 10.04 7.70 2.29
CA ALA A 63 9.06 6.66 1.98
C ALA A 63 7.74 6.85 2.73
N ARG A 64 7.77 7.22 4.01
CA ARG A 64 6.56 7.46 4.81
C ARG A 64 5.67 8.57 4.23
N PRO A 65 6.15 9.81 4.01
CA PRO A 65 5.32 10.86 3.42
C PRO A 65 4.86 10.50 2.00
N ALA A 66 5.70 9.82 1.20
CA ALA A 66 5.31 9.37 -0.13
C ALA A 66 4.19 8.30 -0.09
N LEU A 67 4.24 7.37 0.86
CA LEU A 67 3.21 6.35 1.04
C LEU A 67 1.87 7.00 1.46
N ILE A 68 1.90 7.94 2.40
CA ILE A 68 0.71 8.72 2.80
C ILE A 68 0.13 9.49 1.61
N ALA A 69 0.99 10.15 0.82
CA ALA A 69 0.55 10.88 -0.38
C ALA A 69 -0.10 9.93 -1.40
N GLN A 70 0.45 8.73 -1.60
CA GLN A 70 -0.10 7.73 -2.50
C GLN A 70 -1.48 7.23 -2.06
N ILE A 71 -1.68 6.97 -0.76
CA ILE A 71 -3.00 6.57 -0.23
C ILE A 71 -4.03 7.69 -0.42
N ASN A 72 -3.64 8.95 -0.20
CA ASN A 72 -4.52 10.09 -0.48
C ASN A 72 -4.87 10.17 -1.97
N HIS A 73 -3.90 9.95 -2.86
CA HIS A 73 -4.14 9.93 -4.30
C HIS A 73 -5.13 8.83 -4.71
N PHE A 74 -5.01 7.61 -4.16
CA PHE A 74 -6.01 6.56 -4.36
C PHE A 74 -7.41 6.95 -3.89
N GLY A 75 -7.52 7.75 -2.82
CA GLY A 75 -8.78 8.37 -2.41
C GLY A 75 -9.35 9.34 -3.45
N THR A 76 -8.50 10.17 -4.06
CA THR A 76 -8.93 11.10 -5.13
C THR A 76 -9.43 10.37 -6.38
N LEU A 77 -8.83 9.22 -6.68
CA LEU A 77 -9.24 8.33 -7.77
C LEU A 77 -10.45 7.45 -7.40
N LYS A 78 -10.99 7.57 -6.18
CA LYS A 78 -12.07 6.71 -5.65
C LYS A 78 -11.73 5.21 -5.59
N CYS A 79 -10.45 4.86 -5.64
CA CYS A 79 -9.99 3.50 -5.41
C CYS A 79 -10.12 3.09 -3.94
N LEU A 80 -10.20 4.08 -3.03
CA LEU A 80 -10.42 3.90 -1.60
C LEU A 80 -11.48 4.89 -1.12
N SER A 81 -12.27 4.48 -0.14
CA SER A 81 -13.22 5.37 0.53
C SER A 81 -12.49 6.36 1.45
N ARG A 82 -13.14 7.48 1.79
CA ARG A 82 -12.58 8.47 2.71
C ARG A 82 -12.20 7.87 4.07
N SER A 83 -13.01 6.94 4.59
CA SER A 83 -12.73 6.27 5.87
C SER A 83 -11.52 5.33 5.77
N GLN A 84 -11.37 4.61 4.64
CA GLN A 84 -10.21 3.76 4.38
C GLN A 84 -8.92 4.59 4.24
N VAL A 85 -8.96 5.70 3.50
CA VAL A 85 -7.82 6.62 3.36
C VAL A 85 -7.37 7.13 4.73
N HIS A 86 -8.30 7.56 5.57
CA HIS A 86 -7.98 8.01 6.93
C HIS A 86 -7.37 6.88 7.78
N ALA A 87 -8.01 5.71 7.81
CA ALA A 87 -7.52 4.56 8.59
C ALA A 87 -6.11 4.12 8.16
N PHE A 88 -5.84 4.04 6.86
CA PHE A 88 -4.54 3.61 6.34
C PHE A 88 -3.46 4.67 6.55
N THR A 89 -3.76 5.96 6.36
CA THR A 89 -2.77 7.03 6.60
C THR A 89 -2.42 7.16 8.07
N SER A 90 -3.39 7.01 8.99
CA SER A 90 -3.12 6.91 10.43
C SER A 90 -2.26 5.70 10.77
N ALA A 91 -2.60 4.51 10.24
CA ALA A 91 -1.80 3.31 10.45
C ALA A 91 -0.35 3.49 9.95
N ILE A 92 -0.13 4.14 8.80
CA ILE A 92 1.22 4.45 8.31
C ILE A 92 1.95 5.39 9.24
N ALA A 93 1.29 6.37 9.84
CA ALA A 93 1.91 7.30 10.79
C ALA A 93 2.37 6.59 12.07
N ASP A 94 1.61 5.59 12.53
CA ASP A 94 1.85 4.88 13.79
C ASP A 94 2.88 3.74 13.70
N ILE A 95 3.26 3.31 12.48
CA ILE A 95 4.29 2.28 12.31
C ILE A 95 5.66 2.84 12.72
N VAL A 96 6.26 2.26 13.76
CA VAL A 96 7.61 2.58 14.26
C VAL A 96 8.67 1.75 13.54
#